data_AF-A0AAU5LHH6-F1
#
_entry.id   AF-A0AAU5LHH6-F1
#
_cell.length_a   1.000
_cell.length_b   1.000
_cell.length_c   1.000
_cell.angle_alpha   90.00
_cell.angle_beta   90.00
_cell.angle_gamma   90.00
#
_symmetry.space_group_name_H-M   'P 1'
#
loop_
_entity.id
_entity.type
_entity.pdbx_description
1 polymer ?
#
loop_
_entity_poly.entity_id
_entity_poly.type
_entity_poly.pdbx_seq_one_letter_code
_entity_poly.pdbx_strand_id
1 'polypeptide(L)'
;MRITRKAAAAALAITALGSALTVAGPANAATPTAATPNCTKLKSTNLGNGWFLNTPGYDAPAGKSSFGCYLELGDRNTAVLWLQKTIAYCYDDGDIVEDGIYGTLTREKVKAVQRHGGVQPTGIYGPLTRKSMQWRLYNVNTKRYSELCYKVR
;
A
#
# COMPACT_ATOMS: atom_id res chain seq x y z
N MET A 1 14.17 -6.56 -48.01
CA MET A 1 13.73 -7.73 -48.79
C MET A 1 12.21 -7.84 -48.66
N ARG A 2 11.55 -8.00 -49.80
CA ARG A 2 10.12 -7.81 -50.04
C ARG A 2 9.30 -9.07 -49.66
N ILE A 3 8.10 -8.83 -49.13
CA ILE A 3 6.82 -9.40 -49.62
C ILE A 3 6.37 -10.80 -49.11
N THR A 4 5.29 -10.75 -48.32
CA THR A 4 4.05 -11.59 -48.37
C THR A 4 4.06 -13.02 -47.81
N ARG A 5 2.94 -13.65 -47.42
CA ARG A 5 1.50 -13.53 -47.77
C ARG A 5 0.65 -14.07 -46.60
N LYS A 6 -0.52 -13.46 -46.35
CA LYS A 6 -1.67 -14.18 -45.77
C LYS A 6 -2.32 -14.99 -46.88
N ALA A 7 -2.60 -16.28 -46.67
CA ALA A 7 -3.58 -17.04 -47.44
C ALA A 7 -4.12 -18.21 -46.62
N ALA A 8 -5.44 -18.35 -46.67
CA ALA A 8 -6.27 -19.37 -46.04
C ALA A 8 -6.53 -20.55 -47.00
N ALA A 9 -7.42 -21.45 -46.56
CA ALA A 9 -8.04 -22.62 -47.23
C ALA A 9 -7.35 -23.96 -46.88
N ALA A 10 -7.94 -24.82 -46.05
CA ALA A 10 -9.14 -25.65 -46.22
C ALA A 10 -8.90 -26.88 -47.12
N ALA A 11 -8.94 -28.09 -46.53
CA ALA A 11 -9.55 -29.30 -47.09
C ALA A 11 -9.27 -30.59 -46.26
N LEU A 12 -10.37 -31.25 -45.88
CA LEU A 12 -10.67 -32.69 -45.97
C LEU A 12 -9.92 -33.73 -45.08
N ALA A 13 -10.63 -34.12 -44.01
CA ALA A 13 -10.93 -35.46 -43.49
C ALA A 13 -9.97 -36.65 -43.75
N ILE A 14 -9.55 -37.33 -42.66
CA ILE A 14 -9.63 -38.79 -42.45
C ILE A 14 -9.92 -39.01 -40.96
N THR A 15 -11.00 -39.73 -40.66
CA THR A 15 -11.36 -40.24 -39.34
C THR A 15 -10.41 -41.37 -38.94
N ALA A 16 -9.63 -41.18 -37.89
CA ALA A 16 -8.99 -42.25 -37.15
C ALA A 16 -9.47 -42.19 -35.70
N LEU A 17 -10.09 -43.29 -35.26
CA LEU A 17 -10.47 -43.56 -33.88
C LEU A 17 -9.21 -43.51 -33.00
N GLY A 18 -9.07 -42.43 -32.25
CA GLY A 18 -8.08 -42.28 -31.21
C GLY A 18 -8.60 -41.25 -30.23
N SER A 19 -9.27 -41.71 -29.19
CA SER A 19 -9.73 -40.90 -28.06
C SER A 19 -8.53 -40.36 -27.29
N ALA A 20 -7.82 -39.39 -27.85
CA ALA A 20 -6.92 -38.56 -27.09
C ALA A 20 -7.81 -37.58 -26.31
N LEU A 21 -8.19 -37.99 -25.08
CA LEU A 21 -8.60 -37.04 -24.06
C LEU A 21 -7.44 -36.07 -23.89
N THR A 22 -7.51 -34.90 -24.53
CA THR A 22 -6.76 -33.75 -24.05
C THR A 22 -7.34 -33.45 -22.68
N VAL A 23 -6.68 -33.94 -21.63
CA VAL A 23 -6.93 -33.47 -20.28
C VAL A 23 -6.55 -32.00 -20.34
N ALA A 24 -7.54 -31.12 -20.52
CA ALA A 24 -7.38 -29.71 -20.27
C ALA A 24 -6.89 -29.65 -18.82
N GLY A 25 -5.59 -29.37 -18.64
CA GLY A 25 -5.04 -29.12 -17.32
C GLY A 25 -5.93 -28.08 -16.64
N PRO A 26 -6.11 -28.14 -15.31
CA PRO A 26 -6.97 -27.20 -14.63
C PRO A 26 -6.54 -25.81 -15.05
N ALA A 27 -7.41 -25.11 -15.78
CA ALA A 27 -7.27 -23.68 -15.95
C ALA A 27 -7.30 -23.16 -14.51
N ASN A 28 -6.14 -22.83 -13.96
CA ASN A 28 -6.04 -22.11 -12.70
C ASN A 28 -6.86 -20.84 -12.93
N ALA A 29 -8.13 -20.87 -12.50
CA ALA A 29 -8.96 -19.70 -12.41
C ALA A 29 -8.12 -18.73 -11.57
N ALA A 30 -7.64 -17.67 -12.20
CA ALA A 30 -7.02 -16.57 -11.49
C ALA A 30 -8.06 -16.15 -10.46
N THR A 31 -7.82 -16.49 -9.19
CA THR A 31 -8.59 -15.92 -8.10
C THR A 31 -8.52 -14.42 -8.30
N PRO A 32 -9.65 -13.69 -8.25
CA PRO A 32 -9.62 -12.25 -8.43
C PRO A 32 -8.62 -11.71 -7.40
N THR A 33 -7.55 -11.07 -7.90
CA THR A 33 -6.65 -10.28 -7.07
C THR A 33 -7.53 -9.28 -6.35
N ALA A 34 -7.82 -9.55 -5.08
CA ALA A 34 -8.56 -8.63 -4.25
C ALA A 34 -7.81 -7.30 -4.30
N ALA A 35 -8.54 -6.23 -4.67
CA ALA A 35 -8.02 -4.88 -4.64
C ALA A 35 -7.36 -4.66 -3.27
N THR A 36 -6.14 -4.14 -3.28
CA THR A 36 -5.40 -3.95 -2.04
C THR A 36 -6.15 -2.92 -1.18
N PRO A 37 -6.37 -3.17 0.12
CA PRO A 37 -7.27 -2.34 0.92
C PRO A 37 -6.68 -0.95 1.20
N ASN A 38 -7.56 0.05 1.30
CA ASN A 38 -7.17 1.40 1.72
C ASN A 38 -7.10 1.50 3.24
N CYS A 39 -6.17 2.30 3.75
CA CYS A 39 -6.11 2.58 5.17
C CYS A 39 -7.25 3.54 5.52
N THR A 40 -8.06 3.19 6.52
CA THR A 40 -9.21 3.99 6.93
C THR A 40 -9.08 4.55 8.34
N LYS A 41 -8.17 3.98 9.15
CA LYS A 41 -8.02 4.28 10.58
C LYS A 41 -6.57 4.20 11.02
N LEU A 42 -6.35 4.49 12.30
CA LEU A 42 -5.08 4.22 12.97
C LEU A 42 -5.10 2.86 13.65
N LYS A 43 -3.95 2.20 13.61
CA LYS A 43 -3.66 0.98 14.34
C LYS A 43 -2.45 1.20 15.22
N SER A 44 -2.58 0.72 16.46
CA SER A 44 -1.60 0.92 17.52
C SER A 44 -0.75 -0.33 17.69
N THR A 45 0.56 -0.18 17.67
CA THR A 45 1.52 -1.22 18.04
C THR A 45 2.13 -0.86 19.39
N ASN A 46 2.03 -1.76 20.36
CA ASN A 46 2.64 -1.58 21.68
C ASN A 46 4.16 -1.80 21.58
N LEU A 47 4.94 -0.83 22.06
CA LEU A 47 6.40 -0.87 22.09
C LEU A 47 6.97 -1.10 23.50
N GLY A 48 6.10 -1.28 24.51
CA GLY A 48 6.46 -1.43 25.91
C GLY A 48 6.50 -0.10 26.67
N ASN A 49 6.50 -0.17 28.00
CA ASN A 49 6.62 0.98 28.91
C ASN A 49 5.60 2.11 28.64
N GLY A 50 4.41 1.75 28.16
CA GLY A 50 3.34 2.70 27.81
C GLY A 50 3.52 3.40 26.47
N TRP A 51 4.57 3.10 25.70
CA TRP A 51 4.78 3.66 24.37
C TRP A 51 4.03 2.89 23.28
N PHE A 52 3.36 3.61 22.41
CA PHE A 52 2.63 3.08 21.28
C PHE A 52 3.03 3.79 19.99
N LEU A 53 3.19 3.00 18.94
CA LEU A 53 3.26 3.47 17.57
C LEU A 53 1.86 3.47 16.97
N ASN A 54 1.36 4.63 16.57
CA ASN A 54 0.12 4.75 15.81
C ASN A 54 0.45 4.95 14.34
N THR A 55 0.00 4.03 13.48
CA THR A 55 0.20 4.14 12.03
C THR A 55 -1.11 3.92 11.27
N PRO A 56 -1.25 4.46 10.05
CA PRO A 56 -2.32 4.11 9.14
C PRO A 56 -2.47 2.60 8.99
N GLY A 57 -3.71 2.14 9.12
CA GLY A 57 -4.11 0.75 9.07
C GLY A 57 -5.58 0.61 8.68
N TYR A 58 -6.04 -0.63 8.67
CA TYR A 58 -7.45 -0.96 8.45
C TYR A 58 -7.87 -2.15 9.32
N ASP A 59 -9.18 -2.35 9.42
CA ASP A 59 -9.78 -3.52 10.05
C ASP A 59 -9.78 -4.67 9.03
N ALA A 60 -8.89 -5.64 9.21
CA ALA A 60 -8.89 -6.87 8.41
C ALA A 60 -10.03 -7.80 8.85
N PRO A 61 -10.44 -8.77 7.99
CA PRO A 61 -11.42 -9.78 8.36
C PRO A 61 -11.10 -10.44 9.71
N ALA A 62 -12.15 -10.80 10.46
CA ALA A 62 -12.07 -11.28 11.84
C ALA A 62 -11.49 -10.26 12.85
N GLY A 63 -11.62 -8.96 12.58
CA GLY A 63 -11.27 -7.89 13.54
C GLY A 63 -9.77 -7.72 13.79
N LYS A 64 -8.93 -8.28 12.91
CA LYS A 64 -7.47 -8.20 13.05
C LYS A 64 -6.98 -6.81 12.64
N SER A 65 -6.00 -6.28 13.36
CA SER A 65 -5.31 -5.05 12.95
C SER A 65 -4.36 -5.36 11.81
N SER A 66 -4.47 -4.62 10.71
CA SER A 66 -3.58 -4.76 9.57
C SER A 66 -3.01 -3.41 9.13
N PHE A 67 -1.74 -3.46 8.73
CA PHE A 67 -0.97 -2.33 8.20
C PHE A 67 -0.67 -2.50 6.72
N GLY A 68 -1.22 -3.56 6.10
CA GLY A 68 -1.08 -3.90 4.68
C GLY A 68 -2.07 -3.13 3.82
N CYS A 69 -2.08 -1.80 3.95
CA CYS A 69 -3.01 -0.94 3.24
C CYS A 69 -2.31 0.29 2.68
N TYR A 70 -3.03 1.01 1.82
CA TYR A 70 -2.49 2.13 1.07
C TYR A 70 -3.27 3.41 1.37
N LEU A 71 -2.57 4.55 1.26
CA LEU A 71 -3.18 5.87 1.17
C LEU A 71 -2.67 6.56 -0.09
N GLU A 72 -3.58 7.09 -0.89
CA GLU A 72 -3.27 7.72 -2.17
C GLU A 72 -4.17 8.93 -2.46
N LEU A 73 -3.92 9.56 -3.61
CA LEU A 73 -4.59 10.81 -4.00
C LEU A 73 -6.13 10.66 -3.96
N GLY A 74 -6.78 11.52 -3.19
CA GLY A 74 -8.23 11.52 -3.04
C GLY A 74 -8.75 10.86 -1.76
N ASP A 75 -7.92 10.08 -1.05
CA ASP A 75 -8.33 9.53 0.25
C ASP A 75 -8.60 10.64 1.27
N ARG A 76 -9.65 10.46 2.08
CA ARG A 76 -10.06 11.42 3.11
C ARG A 76 -10.48 10.69 4.38
N ASN A 77 -9.59 10.64 5.36
CA ASN A 77 -9.85 9.95 6.62
C ASN A 77 -8.84 10.31 7.71
N THR A 78 -9.05 9.77 8.90
CA THR A 78 -8.19 10.01 10.07
C THR A 78 -6.79 9.41 9.91
N ALA A 79 -6.62 8.39 9.06
CA ALA A 79 -5.31 7.82 8.77
C ALA A 79 -4.45 8.79 7.94
N VAL A 80 -5.06 9.49 6.97
CA VAL A 80 -4.39 10.58 6.23
C VAL A 80 -3.97 11.71 7.15
N LEU A 81 -4.87 12.17 8.04
CA LEU A 81 -4.56 13.25 8.98
C LEU A 81 -3.36 12.90 9.87
N TRP A 82 -3.27 11.65 10.31
CA TRP A 82 -2.17 11.21 11.14
C TRP A 82 -0.85 11.06 10.38
N LEU A 83 -0.92 10.62 9.12
CA LEU A 83 0.23 10.64 8.23
C LEU A 83 0.74 12.07 8.06
N GLN A 84 -0.14 13.02 7.77
CA GLN A 84 0.22 14.44 7.61
C GLN A 84 0.89 15.00 8.88
N LYS A 85 0.32 14.77 10.07
CA LYS A 85 0.91 15.17 11.36
C LYS A 85 2.30 14.59 11.60
N THR A 86 2.50 13.33 11.22
CA THR A 86 3.81 12.68 11.34
C THR A 86 4.82 13.32 10.40
N ILE A 87 4.41 13.62 9.17
CA ILE A 87 5.25 14.28 8.18
C ILE A 87 5.61 15.70 8.64
N ALA A 88 4.62 16.48 9.06
CA ALA A 88 4.79 17.84 9.57
C ALA A 88 5.87 17.90 10.65
N TYR A 89 5.82 16.99 11.61
CA TYR A 89 6.73 16.99 12.75
C TYR A 89 8.10 16.38 12.45
N CYS A 90 8.16 15.26 11.71
CA CYS A 90 9.40 14.49 11.55
C CYS A 90 10.23 14.88 10.32
N TYR A 91 9.64 15.60 9.35
CA TYR A 91 10.24 15.79 8.04
C TYR A 91 10.15 17.21 7.47
N ASP A 92 9.17 17.99 7.91
CA ASP A 92 8.69 19.11 7.11
C ASP A 92 8.51 20.42 7.87
N ASP A 93 8.93 20.48 9.13
CA ASP A 93 8.82 21.63 10.03
C ASP A 93 7.45 22.35 10.03
N GLY A 94 6.38 21.63 9.66
CA GLY A 94 5.00 22.14 9.62
C GLY A 94 4.48 22.67 8.27
N ASP A 95 5.21 22.53 7.16
CA ASP A 95 4.79 23.10 5.86
C ASP A 95 3.61 22.35 5.18
N ILE A 96 3.35 21.10 5.56
CA ILE A 96 2.23 20.31 5.04
C ILE A 96 0.90 20.73 5.68
N VAL A 97 -0.18 20.73 4.89
CA VAL A 97 -1.54 20.92 5.39
C VAL A 97 -2.03 19.66 6.11
N GLU A 98 -2.51 19.81 7.35
CA GLU A 98 -3.07 18.75 8.20
C GLU A 98 -4.61 18.71 8.17
N ASP A 99 -5.19 18.49 7.00
CA ASP A 99 -6.65 18.52 6.76
C ASP A 99 -7.31 17.13 6.67
N GLY A 100 -6.52 16.05 6.73
CA GLY A 100 -6.99 14.69 6.53
C GLY A 100 -7.35 14.34 5.08
N ILE A 101 -6.94 15.16 4.12
CA ILE A 101 -7.16 14.95 2.68
C ILE A 101 -5.83 14.65 2.00
N TYR A 102 -5.77 13.51 1.32
CA TYR A 102 -4.57 13.13 0.59
C TYR A 102 -4.55 13.86 -0.75
N GLY A 103 -4.13 15.12 -0.70
CA GLY A 103 -4.02 15.99 -1.87
C GLY A 103 -2.68 15.87 -2.59
N THR A 104 -2.49 16.72 -3.60
CA THR A 104 -1.23 16.81 -4.35
C THR A 104 -0.04 17.17 -3.46
N LEU A 105 -0.23 18.09 -2.50
CA LEU A 105 0.80 18.45 -1.52
C LEU A 105 1.18 17.24 -0.64
N THR A 106 0.20 16.52 -0.09
CA THR A 106 0.46 15.31 0.70
C THR A 106 1.23 14.26 -0.10
N ARG A 107 0.86 14.05 -1.37
CA ARG A 107 1.57 13.15 -2.28
C ARG A 107 3.04 13.56 -2.46
N GLU A 108 3.31 14.84 -2.68
CA GLU A 108 4.70 15.33 -2.86
C GLU A 108 5.53 15.19 -1.57
N LYS A 109 4.94 15.46 -0.40
CA LYS A 109 5.62 15.26 0.88
C LYS A 109 5.87 13.78 1.16
N VAL A 110 4.94 12.89 0.81
CA VAL A 110 5.16 11.43 0.89
C VAL A 110 6.31 10.99 -0.02
N LYS A 111 6.44 11.56 -1.23
CA LYS A 111 7.62 11.31 -2.07
C LYS A 111 8.92 11.75 -1.39
N ALA A 112 8.94 12.90 -0.72
CA ALA A 112 10.12 13.36 0.02
C ALA A 112 10.49 12.38 1.15
N VAL A 113 9.50 11.93 1.93
CA VAL A 113 9.69 10.90 2.98
C VAL A 113 10.23 9.60 2.38
N GLN A 114 9.70 9.16 1.25
CA GLN A 114 10.15 7.95 0.56
C GLN A 114 11.61 8.08 0.09
N ARG A 115 12.00 9.24 -0.48
CA ARG A 115 13.39 9.52 -0.85
C ARG A 115 14.30 9.48 0.37
N HIS A 116 13.90 10.11 1.48
CA HIS A 116 14.65 10.08 2.72
C HIS A 116 14.80 8.65 3.27
N GLY A 117 13.73 7.85 3.17
CA GLY A 117 13.73 6.44 3.59
C GLY A 117 14.44 5.48 2.65
N GLY A 118 14.95 5.94 1.51
CA GLY A 118 15.65 5.12 0.52
C GLY A 118 14.75 4.15 -0.26
N VAL A 119 13.45 4.47 -0.41
CA VAL A 119 12.49 3.67 -1.18
C VAL A 119 11.98 4.44 -2.39
N GLN A 120 11.38 3.75 -3.35
CA GLN A 120 10.88 4.38 -4.58
C GLN A 120 9.85 5.48 -4.25
N PRO A 121 10.03 6.72 -4.75
CA PRO A 121 9.17 7.86 -4.43
C PRO A 121 7.89 7.86 -5.27
N THR A 122 7.03 6.87 -5.06
CA THR A 122 5.73 6.73 -5.76
C THR A 122 4.75 7.84 -5.37
N GLY A 123 4.89 8.39 -4.16
CA GLY A 123 3.92 9.30 -3.55
C GLY A 123 2.65 8.60 -3.10
N ILE A 124 2.67 7.27 -3.00
CA ILE A 124 1.61 6.46 -2.41
C ILE A 124 2.15 5.93 -1.09
N TYR A 125 1.43 6.17 0.00
CA TYR A 125 1.79 5.58 1.28
C TYR A 125 1.36 4.10 1.28
N GLY A 126 2.25 3.22 1.73
CA GLY A 126 1.97 1.79 1.88
C GLY A 126 2.96 1.12 2.82
N PRO A 127 2.99 -0.23 2.86
CA PRO A 127 3.82 -0.97 3.83
C PRO A 127 5.31 -0.65 3.77
N LEU A 128 5.85 -0.38 2.57
CA LEU A 128 7.24 0.02 2.40
C LEU A 128 7.50 1.40 2.99
N THR A 129 6.65 2.38 2.68
CA THR A 129 6.75 3.74 3.27
C THR A 129 6.63 3.71 4.77
N ARG A 130 5.67 2.94 5.32
CA ARG A 130 5.48 2.78 6.76
C ARG A 130 6.74 2.32 7.47
N LYS A 131 7.46 1.35 6.90
CA LYS A 131 8.71 0.79 7.46
C LYS A 131 9.92 1.69 7.21
N SER A 132 9.93 2.45 6.13
CA SER A 132 11.09 3.28 5.76
C SER A 132 11.10 4.63 6.48
N MET A 133 9.93 5.14 6.90
CA MET A 133 9.80 6.43 7.57
C MET A 133 9.95 6.36 9.10
N GLN A 134 10.15 7.52 9.70
CA GLN A 134 10.18 7.76 11.13
C GLN A 134 8.79 8.19 11.61
N TRP A 135 8.51 7.87 12.86
CA TRP A 135 7.22 8.07 13.49
C TRP A 135 7.37 8.72 14.85
N ARG A 136 6.38 9.54 15.20
CA ARG A 136 6.20 10.03 16.55
C ARG A 136 5.45 8.99 17.37
N LEU A 137 5.98 8.66 18.55
CA LEU A 137 5.38 7.70 19.46
C LEU A 137 4.43 8.42 20.42
N TYR A 138 3.43 7.70 20.93
CA TYR A 138 2.52 8.20 21.96
C TYR A 138 2.66 7.40 23.24
N ASN A 139 2.88 8.07 24.37
CA ASN A 139 2.92 7.43 25.68
C ASN A 139 1.55 7.54 26.38
N VAL A 140 0.92 6.40 26.64
CA VAL A 140 -0.43 6.36 27.25
C VAL A 140 -0.43 6.67 28.75
N ASN A 141 0.71 6.51 29.43
CA ASN A 141 0.85 6.75 30.87
C ASN A 141 1.04 8.25 31.13
N THR A 142 1.89 8.91 30.34
CA THR A 142 2.17 10.34 30.49
C THR A 142 1.29 11.25 29.61
N LYS A 143 0.49 10.67 28.70
CA LYS A 143 -0.36 11.39 27.73
C LYS A 143 0.43 12.36 26.85
N ARG A 144 1.66 11.99 26.49
CA ARG A 144 2.57 12.82 25.68
C ARG A 144 3.05 12.08 24.46
N TYR A 145 3.32 12.85 23.41
CA TYR A 145 4.05 12.37 22.26
C TYR A 145 5.55 12.42 22.50
N SER A 146 6.31 11.59 21.80
CA SER A 146 7.77 11.64 21.84
C SER A 146 8.31 12.95 21.27
N GLU A 147 9.41 13.41 21.83
CA GLU A 147 10.15 14.59 21.34
C GLU A 147 10.95 14.25 20.08
N LEU A 148 11.41 13.00 19.96
CA LEU A 148 12.13 12.49 18.81
C LEU A 148 11.24 11.63 17.89
N CYS A 149 11.72 11.44 16.66
CA CYS A 149 11.10 10.57 15.66
C CYS A 149 11.87 9.26 15.51
N TYR A 150 11.15 8.14 15.52
CA TYR A 150 11.72 6.80 15.56
C TYR A 150 11.39 6.00 14.32
N LYS A 151 12.39 5.32 13.76
CA LYS A 151 12.16 4.31 12.72
C LYS A 151 11.78 2.99 13.37
N VAL A 152 10.69 2.39 12.92
CA VAL A 152 10.24 1.09 13.41
C VAL A 152 10.82 -0.03 12.56
N ARG A 153 11.42 -1.03 13.24
CA ARG A 153 11.95 -2.24 12.62
C ARG A 153 10.83 -3.23 12.27
#